data_AF-A0A533W4N1-F1
#
_entry.id   AF-A0A533W4N1-F1
#
_cell.length_a   1.000
_cell.length_b   1.000
_cell.length_c   1.000
_cell.angle_alpha   90.00
_cell.angle_beta   90.00
_cell.angle_gamma   90.00
#
_symmetry.space_group_name_H-M   'P 1'
#
loop_
_entity.id
_entity.type
_entity.pdbx_description
1 polymer ?
#
loop_
_entity_poly.entity_id
_entity_poly.type
_entity_poly.pdbx_seq_one_letter_code
_entity_poly.pdbx_strand_id
1 'polypeptide(L)'
;MVPLVIGHYSGGTFRCACCGESQRDFLTIDHVNGNGYKTCKALGIPRGGSELYRWLVRRGFPSGYAVLCMNCNASKGKHGVCAHKLRTEAMKHSVEKTST
;
A
#
# COMPACT_ATOMS: atom_id res chain seq x y z
N MET A 1 2.23 18.06 -3.43
CA MET A 1 1.43 17.26 -2.46
C MET A 1 1.79 15.79 -2.46
N VAL A 2 1.85 15.12 -3.63
CA VAL A 2 2.21 13.69 -3.74
C VAL A 2 3.53 13.33 -3.02
N PRO A 3 4.66 14.07 -3.19
CA PRO A 3 5.90 13.72 -2.51
C PRO A 3 5.82 13.81 -0.98
N LEU A 4 5.05 14.76 -0.45
CA LEU A 4 4.88 14.98 0.98
C LEU A 4 4.02 13.89 1.64
N VAL A 5 2.96 13.43 0.95
CA VAL A 5 2.12 12.33 1.43
C VAL A 5 2.89 11.01 1.42
N ILE A 6 3.56 10.69 0.31
CA ILE A 6 4.37 9.46 0.20
C ILE A 6 5.52 9.50 1.20
N GLY A 7 6.21 10.64 1.34
CA GLY A 7 7.27 10.82 2.32
C GLY A 7 6.80 10.55 3.74
N HIS A 8 5.65 11.10 4.15
CA HIS A 8 5.07 10.86 5.47
C HIS A 8 4.77 9.37 5.70
N TYR A 9 3.97 8.75 4.84
CA TYR A 9 3.52 7.36 5.04
C TYR A 9 4.57 6.29 4.76
N SER A 10 5.71 6.65 4.16
CA SER A 10 6.86 5.75 4.00
C SER A 10 7.96 5.97 5.05
N GLY A 11 7.78 6.89 6.01
CA GLY A 11 8.84 7.27 6.96
C GLY A 11 10.07 7.86 6.26
N GLY A 12 9.88 8.55 5.14
CA GLY A 12 10.94 9.14 4.32
C GLY A 12 11.66 8.17 3.39
N THR A 13 11.31 6.89 3.36
CA THR A 13 12.02 5.90 2.53
C THR A 13 11.63 5.95 1.06
N PHE A 14 10.43 6.43 0.73
CA PHE A 14 9.86 6.39 -0.62
C PHE A 14 9.92 4.96 -1.22
N ARG A 15 9.51 3.97 -0.42
CA ARG A 15 9.49 2.57 -0.85
C ARG A 15 8.12 1.93 -0.65
N CYS A 16 7.79 1.03 -1.56
CA CYS A 16 6.66 0.11 -1.39
C CYS A 16 6.90 -0.77 -0.16
N ALA A 17 5.98 -0.72 0.80
CA ALA A 17 6.03 -1.52 2.02
C ALA A 17 5.92 -3.04 1.79
N CYS A 18 5.58 -3.48 0.57
CA CYS A 18 5.47 -4.90 0.23
C CYS A 18 6.70 -5.46 -0.50
N CYS A 19 7.17 -4.79 -1.55
CA CYS A 19 8.20 -5.34 -2.45
C CYS A 19 9.44 -4.45 -2.57
N GLY A 20 9.52 -3.33 -1.85
CA GLY A 20 10.69 -2.45 -1.85
C GLY A 20 10.89 -1.57 -3.08
N GLU A 21 9.97 -1.64 -4.07
CA GLU A 21 9.93 -0.73 -5.23
C GLU A 21 10.12 0.72 -4.77
N SER A 22 10.99 1.47 -5.46
CA SER A 22 11.43 2.81 -5.06
C SER A 22 11.32 3.86 -6.17
N GLN A 23 10.93 3.45 -7.38
CA GLN A 23 10.57 4.39 -8.43
C GLN A 23 9.34 5.18 -7.98
N ARG A 24 9.52 6.49 -7.77
CA ARG A 24 8.52 7.38 -7.15
C ARG A 24 7.21 7.41 -7.93
N ASP A 25 7.29 7.33 -9.25
CA ASP A 25 6.11 7.35 -10.13
C ASP A 25 5.26 6.08 -10.04
N PHE A 26 5.80 5.00 -9.47
CA PHE A 26 5.07 3.75 -9.27
C PHE A 26 4.44 3.66 -7.89
N LEU A 27 4.72 4.59 -6.98
CA LEU A 27 4.22 4.59 -5.62
C LEU A 27 2.82 5.20 -5.53
N THR A 28 2.01 4.64 -4.65
CA THR A 28 0.66 5.09 -4.36
C THR A 28 0.31 4.83 -2.90
N ILE A 29 -0.82 5.40 -2.46
CA ILE A 29 -1.37 5.20 -1.13
C ILE A 29 -2.42 4.09 -1.16
N ASP A 30 -2.28 3.14 -0.25
CA ASP A 30 -3.20 2.05 0.03
C ASP A 30 -3.91 2.26 1.38
N HIS A 31 -5.15 1.79 1.48
CA HIS A 31 -5.89 1.71 2.74
C HIS A 31 -5.58 0.37 3.41
N VAL A 32 -4.93 0.41 4.59
CA VAL A 32 -4.44 -0.80 5.28
C VAL A 32 -5.56 -1.80 5.53
N ASN A 33 -6.72 -1.33 6.01
CA ASN A 33 -7.83 -2.18 6.45
C ASN A 33 -8.70 -2.74 5.32
N GLY A 34 -8.40 -2.47 4.03
CA GLY A 34 -9.18 -3.02 2.92
C GLY A 34 -10.67 -2.64 2.92
N ASN A 35 -11.09 -1.74 3.81
CA ASN A 35 -12.49 -1.42 4.07
C ASN A 35 -13.06 -0.53 2.97
N GLY A 36 -13.43 -1.22 1.89
CA GLY A 36 -14.61 -1.03 1.05
C GLY A 36 -15.14 0.39 0.87
N TYR A 37 -15.25 0.77 -0.40
CA TYR A 37 -16.12 1.79 -1.00
C TYR A 37 -17.29 2.32 -0.14
N LYS A 38 -18.04 1.43 0.53
CA LYS A 38 -19.21 1.76 1.36
C LYS A 38 -18.84 2.60 2.59
N THR A 39 -17.75 2.27 3.27
CA THR A 39 -17.28 2.98 4.47
C THR A 39 -16.69 4.34 4.09
N CYS A 40 -15.90 4.40 3.02
CA CYS A 40 -15.37 5.69 2.53
C CYS A 40 -16.49 6.65 2.13
N LYS A 41 -17.55 6.16 1.46
CA LYS A 41 -18.69 7.01 1.09
C LYS A 41 -19.46 7.52 2.31
N ALA A 42 -19.71 6.67 3.31
CA ALA A 42 -20.41 7.07 4.53
C ALA A 42 -19.62 8.09 5.36
N LEU A 43 -18.28 7.99 5.36
CA LEU A 43 -17.39 8.88 6.12
C LEU A 43 -16.89 10.09 5.31
N GLY A 44 -17.33 10.26 4.06
CA GLY A 44 -16.88 11.35 3.19
C GLY A 44 -15.38 11.30 2.85
N ILE A 45 -14.79 10.11 2.82
CA ILE A 45 -13.38 9.89 2.48
C ILE A 45 -13.27 9.70 0.96
N PRO A 46 -12.42 10.48 0.26
CA PRO A 46 -12.22 10.31 -1.18
C PRO A 46 -11.66 8.93 -1.52
N ARG A 47 -12.02 8.39 -2.69
CA ARG A 47 -11.64 7.02 -3.08
C ARG A 47 -10.20 6.86 -3.53
N GLY A 48 -9.52 7.95 -3.87
CA GLY A 48 -8.18 7.91 -4.44
C GLY A 48 -7.85 9.18 -5.20
N GLY A 49 -6.79 9.11 -6.00
CA GLY A 49 -6.33 10.21 -6.85
C GLY A 49 -6.00 11.48 -6.05
N SER A 50 -5.93 12.62 -6.74
CA SER A 50 -5.52 13.89 -6.13
C SER A 50 -6.38 14.34 -4.94
N GLU A 51 -7.66 13.94 -4.90
CA GLU A 51 -8.57 14.26 -3.81
C GLU A 51 -8.19 13.59 -2.50
N LEU A 52 -7.83 12.29 -2.56
CA LEU A 52 -7.38 11.57 -1.37
C LEU A 52 -6.12 12.23 -0.78
N TYR A 53 -5.16 12.62 -1.62
CA TYR A 53 -3.93 13.26 -1.17
C TYR A 53 -4.22 14.59 -0.48
N ARG A 54 -5.12 15.41 -1.04
CA ARG A 54 -5.57 16.65 -0.39
C ARG A 54 -6.26 16.38 0.93
N TRP A 55 -7.13 15.37 0.99
CA TRP A 55 -7.85 14.99 2.20
C TRP A 55 -6.89 14.54 3.31
N LEU A 56 -5.89 13.71 2.98
CA LEU A 56 -4.87 13.23 3.92
C LEU A 56 -4.08 14.39 4.55
N VAL A 57 -3.65 15.36 3.72
CA VAL A 57 -2.93 16.54 4.20
C VAL A 57 -3.82 17.39 5.11
N ARG A 58 -5.08 17.66 4.71
CA ARG A 58 -6.02 18.46 5.50
C ARG A 58 -6.40 17.82 6.83
N ARG A 59 -6.37 16.49 6.91
CA ARG A 59 -6.65 15.73 8.14
C ARG A 59 -5.42 15.49 9.01
N GLY A 60 -4.27 16.07 8.66
CA GLY A 60 -3.05 15.94 9.46
C GLY A 60 -2.43 14.54 9.44
N PHE A 61 -2.55 13.85 8.30
CA PHE A 61 -2.02 12.50 8.09
C PHE A 61 -2.56 11.44 9.06
N PRO A 62 -3.85 11.11 8.98
CA PRO A 62 -4.43 10.08 9.84
C PRO A 62 -3.79 8.70 9.59
N SER A 63 -3.79 7.84 10.61
CA SER A 63 -3.34 6.46 10.47
C SER A 63 -4.25 5.63 9.56
N GLY A 64 -3.82 4.39 9.23
CA GLY A 64 -4.59 3.46 8.41
C GLY A 64 -4.26 3.49 6.92
N TYR A 65 -3.17 4.16 6.55
CA TYR A 65 -2.66 4.25 5.18
C TYR A 65 -1.23 3.71 5.09
N ALA A 66 -0.87 3.18 3.93
CA ALA A 66 0.48 2.68 3.64
C ALA A 66 0.92 3.05 2.23
N VAL A 67 2.23 3.12 2.01
CA VAL A 67 2.81 3.29 0.67
C VAL A 67 3.00 1.92 0.02
N LEU A 68 2.39 1.71 -1.14
CA LEU A 68 2.59 0.53 -1.99
C LEU A 68 2.95 0.96 -3.42
N CYS A 69 3.56 0.07 -4.20
CA CYS A 69 3.59 0.28 -5.65
C CYS A 69 2.23 -0.06 -6.28
N MET A 70 1.93 0.48 -7.46
CA MET A 70 0.63 0.28 -8.12
C MET A 70 0.29 -1.21 -8.33
N ASN A 71 1.29 -2.04 -8.64
CA ASN A 71 1.11 -3.49 -8.81
C ASN A 71 0.76 -4.19 -7.48
N CYS A 72 1.44 -3.83 -6.39
CA CYS A 72 1.12 -4.39 -5.07
C CYS A 72 -0.26 -3.94 -4.57
N ASN A 73 -0.60 -2.67 -4.79
CA ASN A 73 -1.91 -2.12 -4.46
C ASN A 73 -3.03 -2.82 -5.26
N ALA A 74 -2.87 -2.97 -6.58
CA ALA A 74 -3.83 -3.67 -7.43
C ALA A 74 -3.98 -5.14 -7.06
N SER A 75 -2.87 -5.85 -6.81
CA SER A 75 -2.89 -7.25 -6.39
C SER A 75 -3.62 -7.43 -5.05
N LYS A 76 -3.33 -6.59 -4.05
CA LYS A 76 -4.04 -6.59 -2.76
C LYS A 76 -5.53 -6.28 -2.96
N GLY A 77 -5.89 -5.27 -3.75
CA GLY A 77 -7.28 -4.92 -4.01
C GLY A 77 -8.08 -6.04 -4.67
N LYS A 78 -7.44 -6.82 -5.56
CA LYS A 78 -8.08 -7.93 -6.26
C LYS A 78 -8.17 -9.22 -5.43
N HIS A 79 -7.16 -9.50 -4.61
CA HIS A 79 -7.01 -10.81 -3.94
C HIS A 79 -7.04 -10.74 -2.40
N GLY A 80 -7.24 -9.56 -1.80
CA GLY A 80 -7.11 -9.30 -0.36
C GLY A 80 -5.66 -9.22 0.13
N VAL A 81 -4.72 -9.86 -0.58
CA VAL A 81 -3.30 -9.91 -0.27
C VAL A 81 -2.46 -9.72 -1.54
N CYS A 82 -1.26 -9.14 -1.42
CA CYS A 82 -0.35 -9.00 -2.55
C CYS A 82 0.27 -10.36 -2.92
N ALA A 83 0.35 -10.67 -4.21
CA ALA A 83 0.93 -11.89 -4.75
C ALA A 83 2.39 -12.14 -4.32
N HIS A 84 3.16 -11.09 -4.03
CA HIS A 84 4.52 -11.24 -3.49
C HIS A 84 4.51 -11.97 -2.14
N LYS A 85 3.54 -11.68 -1.26
CA LYS A 85 3.42 -12.36 0.04
C LYS A 85 3.02 -13.82 -0.10
N LEU A 86 2.27 -14.18 -1.14
CA LEU A 86 1.90 -15.56 -1.44
C LEU A 86 3.09 -16.38 -1.96
N ARG A 87 3.99 -15.75 -2.74
CA ARG A 87 5.20 -16.43 -3.26
C ARG A 87 6.28 -16.63 -2.20
N THR A 88 6.39 -15.72 -1.22
CA THR A 88 7.38 -15.86 -0.13
C THR A 88 7.12 -17.11 0.72
N GLU A 89 5.87 -17.51 0.93
CA GLU A 89 5.52 -18.72 1.69
C GLU A 89 5.84 -20.02 0.92
N ALA A 90 5.75 -19.99 -0.41
CA ALA A 90 6.12 -21.12 -1.27
C ALA A 90 7.64 -21.36 -1.34
N MET A 91 8.45 -20.30 -1.24
CA MET A 91 9.92 -20.41 -1.26
C MET A 91 10.49 -20.95 0.06
N LYS A 92 9.85 -20.71 1.21
CA LYS A 92 10.28 -21.24 2.52
C LYS A 92 10.27 -22.78 2.57
N HIS A 93 9.25 -23.41 1.98
CA HIS A 93 9.12 -24.88 1.91
C HIS A 93 10.14 -25.57 0.97
N SER A 94 10.85 -24.80 0.15
CA SER A 94 11.83 -25.35 -0.81
C SER A 94 13.25 -25.40 -0.24
N VAL A 95 13.57 -24.52 0.72
CA VAL A 95 14.89 -24.44 1.35
C VAL A 95 15.07 -25.50 2.44
N GLU A 96 13.99 -25.89 3.14
CA GLU A 96 14.05 -26.92 4.19
C GLU A 96 14.25 -28.35 3.64
N LYS A 97 14.03 -28.58 2.34
CA LYS A 97 14.21 -29.91 1.71
C LYS A 97 15.61 -30.15 1.14
N THR A 98 16.54 -29.21 1.27
CA THR A 98 17.92 -29.33 0.75
C THR A 98 18.99 -29.45 1.84
N SER A 99 18.58 -29.65 3.10
CA SER A 99 19.48 -29.95 4.22
C SER A 99 19.28 -31.40 4.67
N THR A 100 19.64 -32.37 3.83
CA THR A 100 19.94 -33.75 4.24
C THR A 100 20.89 -34.38 3.23
#